data_AF-A0A8S3VQN4-F1
#
_entry.id   AF-A0A8S3VQN4-F1
#
_cell.length_a   1.000
_cell.length_b   1.000
_cell.length_c   1.000
_cell.angle_alpha   90.00
_cell.angle_beta   90.00
_cell.angle_gamma   90.00
#
_symmetry.space_group_name_H-M   'P 1'
#
loop_
_entity.id
_entity.type
_entity.pdbx_description
1 polymer ?
#
loop_
_entity_poly.entity_id
_entity_poly.type
_entity_poly.pdbx_seq_one_letter_code
_entity_poly.pdbx_strand_id
1 'polypeptide(L)'
;MCGCVCRRFNANEAFVTSQYGISSGLFLQTTSRELQIAIHDPQEDPNMLRDGRTVRNGTETFIEIHRREYKSLPSPYIAYGNQICIDDTDYSFVDCKSKCFNEMLKKECSCTMNPSPTGAILQSSTLCVCPPECRVIKYDQVLSSVANKNDFQSHYLKIRIYLKDLSTTVTEQVPKYDGVTSLLGR
;
A
#
# COMPACT_ATOMS: atom_id res chain seq x y z
N MET A 1 -23.05 -15.95 -1.70
CA MET A 1 -21.74 -15.43 -1.26
C MET A 1 -21.27 -14.42 -2.30
N CYS A 2 -21.23 -13.13 -1.94
CA CYS A 2 -20.67 -12.09 -2.82
C CYS A 2 -19.14 -12.06 -2.59
N GLY A 3 -18.39 -12.74 -3.46
CA GLY A 3 -16.92 -12.67 -3.42
C GLY A 3 -16.45 -11.35 -4.01
N CYS A 4 -15.57 -10.64 -3.31
CA CYS A 4 -14.83 -9.52 -3.90
C CYS A 4 -13.71 -10.11 -4.78
N VAL A 5 -13.72 -9.79 -6.07
CA VAL A 5 -12.65 -10.21 -7.01
C VAL A 5 -11.64 -9.08 -7.13
N CYS A 6 -10.46 -9.25 -6.56
CA CYS A 6 -9.33 -8.34 -6.76
C CYS A 6 -8.60 -8.68 -8.05
N ARG A 7 -8.17 -7.66 -8.80
CA ARG A 7 -7.29 -7.79 -9.96
C ARG A 7 -6.07 -6.90 -9.76
N ARG A 8 -4.87 -7.45 -9.93
CA ARG A 8 -3.62 -6.68 -9.93
C ARG A 8 -3.35 -6.19 -11.35
N PHE A 9 -2.97 -4.93 -11.48
CA PHE A 9 -2.54 -4.32 -12.73
C PHE A 9 -1.09 -3.87 -12.56
N ASN A 10 -0.20 -4.34 -13.43
CA ASN A 10 1.18 -3.86 -13.45
C ASN A 10 1.29 -2.76 -14.51
N ALA A 11 1.69 -1.55 -14.12
CA ALA A 11 1.75 -0.38 -14.99
C ALA A 11 2.99 -0.36 -15.90
N ASN A 12 3.47 -1.52 -16.37
CA ASN A 12 4.49 -1.57 -17.42
C ASN A 12 3.96 -1.08 -18.79
N GLU A 13 2.65 -0.81 -18.90
CA GLU A 13 1.98 -0.20 -20.07
C GLU A 13 1.69 1.30 -19.84
N ALA A 14 2.62 2.02 -19.22
CA ALA A 14 2.44 3.45 -18.98
C ALA A 14 2.77 4.27 -20.24
N PHE A 15 1.81 5.10 -20.68
CA PHE A 15 2.01 6.01 -21.79
C PHE A 15 2.54 7.35 -21.27
N VAL A 16 3.65 7.82 -21.85
CA VAL A 16 4.13 9.20 -21.64
C VAL A 16 3.11 10.11 -22.30
N THR A 17 2.41 10.95 -21.51
CA THR A 17 1.54 11.98 -22.09
C THR A 17 2.32 13.29 -22.14
N SER A 18 2.23 13.96 -23.29
CA SER A 18 3.14 15.03 -23.71
C SER A 18 3.00 16.35 -22.94
N GLN A 19 2.33 16.38 -21.78
CA GLN A 19 2.22 17.62 -21.01
C GLN A 19 2.84 17.56 -19.62
N TYR A 20 2.59 16.60 -18.72
CA TYR A 20 3.22 16.65 -17.38
C TYR A 20 3.36 15.28 -16.68
N GLY A 21 3.88 14.26 -17.38
CA GLY A 21 4.34 13.02 -16.73
C GLY A 21 3.92 11.71 -17.40
N ILE A 22 4.44 10.61 -16.84
CA ILE A 22 4.02 9.24 -17.17
C ILE A 22 2.62 9.04 -16.58
N SER A 23 1.64 8.74 -17.41
CA SER A 23 0.27 8.47 -16.94
C SER A 23 -0.24 7.14 -17.47
N SER A 24 -0.76 6.30 -16.57
CA SER A 24 -1.44 5.07 -16.95
C SER A 24 -2.94 5.26 -16.82
N GLY A 25 -3.66 5.03 -17.92
CA GLY A 25 -5.12 5.07 -17.97
C GLY A 25 -5.71 3.69 -17.81
N LEU A 26 -6.62 3.50 -16.86
CA LEU A 26 -7.39 2.28 -16.70
C LEU A 26 -8.87 2.57 -16.96
N PHE A 27 -9.47 1.81 -17.87
CA PHE A 27 -10.89 1.89 -18.20
C PHE A 27 -11.57 0.59 -17.76
N LEU A 28 -12.52 0.70 -16.84
CA LEU A 28 -13.23 -0.45 -16.29
C LEU A 28 -14.72 -0.30 -16.48
N GLN A 29 -15.36 -1.34 -17.00
CA GLN A 29 -16.80 -1.51 -16.94
C GLN A 29 -17.16 -2.26 -15.67
N THR A 30 -18.00 -1.67 -14.83
CA THR A 30 -18.43 -2.28 -13.58
C THR A 30 -19.89 -2.00 -13.29
N THR A 31 -20.58 -2.99 -12.73
CA THR A 31 -21.94 -2.85 -12.20
C THR A 31 -21.94 -2.27 -10.79
N SER A 32 -20.78 -2.22 -10.13
CA SER A 32 -20.63 -1.62 -8.81
C SER A 32 -20.67 -0.10 -8.91
N ARG A 33 -21.30 0.56 -7.94
CA ARG A 33 -21.33 2.04 -7.87
C ARG A 33 -19.96 2.61 -7.50
N GLU A 34 -19.18 1.82 -6.77
CA GLU A 34 -17.88 2.21 -6.24
C GLU A 34 -16.92 1.02 -6.34
N LEU A 35 -15.64 1.31 -6.56
CA LEU A 35 -14.55 0.35 -6.53
C LEU A 35 -13.51 0.81 -5.51
N GLN A 36 -12.87 -0.15 -4.84
CA GLN A 36 -11.67 0.14 -4.06
C GLN A 36 -10.43 -0.16 -4.89
N ILE A 37 -9.45 0.74 -4.80
CA ILE A 37 -8.14 0.61 -5.43
C ILE A 37 -7.06 0.82 -4.39
N ALA A 38 -5.95 0.09 -4.48
CA ALA A 38 -4.78 0.32 -3.65
C ALA A 38 -3.53 0.35 -4.54
N ILE A 39 -2.64 1.30 -4.27
CA ILE A 39 -1.36 1.46 -4.96
C ILE A 39 -0.27 1.01 -4.01
N HIS A 40 0.55 0.06 -4.46
CA HIS A 40 1.61 -0.57 -3.67
C HIS A 40 2.83 -0.84 -4.55
N ASP A 41 3.97 -1.11 -3.93
CA ASP A 41 5.19 -1.48 -4.65
C ASP A 41 5.04 -2.90 -5.27
N PRO A 42 5.62 -3.19 -6.47
CA PRO A 42 5.46 -4.48 -7.12
C PRO A 42 5.86 -5.71 -6.29
N GLN A 43 6.79 -5.55 -5.34
CA GLN A 43 7.25 -6.62 -4.46
C GLN A 43 6.47 -6.72 -3.14
N GLU A 44 5.62 -5.74 -2.83
CA GLU A 44 4.79 -5.74 -1.63
C GLU A 44 3.39 -6.30 -1.91
N ASP A 45 2.77 -6.90 -0.89
CA ASP A 45 1.35 -7.25 -0.97
C ASP A 45 0.45 -6.02 -0.81
N PRO A 46 -0.64 -5.90 -1.60
CA PRO A 46 -1.55 -4.76 -1.52
C PRO A 46 -2.23 -4.71 -0.16
N ASN A 47 -2.12 -3.60 0.55
CA ASN A 47 -2.85 -3.38 1.80
C ASN A 47 -4.09 -2.51 1.55
N MET A 48 -5.24 -3.13 1.26
CA MET A 48 -6.50 -2.43 0.98
C MET A 48 -7.00 -1.57 2.15
N LEU A 49 -6.60 -1.85 3.39
CA LEU A 49 -7.00 -1.05 4.55
C LEU A 49 -6.20 0.23 4.68
N ARG A 50 -4.89 0.15 4.44
CA ARG A 50 -3.96 1.29 4.56
C ARG A 50 -3.99 2.16 3.30
N ASP A 51 -3.89 1.50 2.15
CA ASP A 51 -3.61 2.13 0.85
C ASP A 51 -4.86 2.17 -0.03
N GLY A 52 -5.96 1.57 0.43
CA GLY A 52 -7.25 1.55 -0.26
C GLY A 52 -7.88 2.94 -0.38
N ARG A 53 -8.37 3.24 -1.57
CA ARG A 53 -9.15 4.43 -1.89
C ARG A 53 -10.39 4.03 -2.67
N THR A 54 -11.49 4.70 -2.40
CA THR A 54 -12.75 4.47 -3.10
C THR A 54 -12.85 5.41 -4.30
N VAL A 55 -13.16 4.83 -5.46
CA VAL A 55 -13.40 5.56 -6.72
C VAL A 55 -14.81 5.28 -7.20
N ARG A 56 -15.51 6.33 -7.65
CA ARG A 56 -16.94 6.27 -7.96
C ARG A 56 -17.17 6.09 -9.46
N ASN A 57 -18.09 5.21 -9.81
CA ASN A 57 -18.48 4.97 -11.19
C ASN A 57 -19.08 6.24 -11.84
N GLY A 58 -18.98 6.37 -13.17
CA GLY A 58 -19.41 7.57 -13.89
C GLY A 58 -18.53 8.79 -13.65
N THR A 59 -17.30 8.60 -13.17
CA THR A 59 -16.31 9.67 -13.01
C THR A 59 -15.02 9.36 -13.76
N GLU A 60 -14.34 10.41 -14.18
CA GLU A 60 -12.91 10.36 -14.49
C GLU A 60 -12.16 10.77 -13.23
N THR A 61 -11.43 9.81 -12.63
CA THR A 61 -10.64 10.02 -11.41
C THR A 61 -9.16 10.11 -11.74
N PHE A 62 -8.55 11.19 -11.29
CA PHE A 62 -7.15 11.51 -11.39
C PHE A 62 -6.50 11.21 -10.04
N ILE A 63 -5.44 10.41 -10.06
CA ILE A 63 -4.70 9.98 -8.88
C ILE A 63 -3.25 10.42 -9.06
N GLU A 64 -2.92 11.52 -8.41
CA GLU A 64 -1.53 11.95 -8.25
C GLU A 64 -0.88 11.05 -7.18
N ILE A 65 0.24 10.44 -7.53
CA ILE A 65 1.03 9.63 -6.61
C ILE A 65 2.41 10.25 -6.36
N HIS A 66 2.87 10.15 -5.12
CA HIS A 66 4.22 10.55 -4.72
C HIS A 66 4.85 9.45 -3.87
N ARG A 67 5.97 8.89 -4.35
CA ARG A 67 6.68 7.78 -3.71
C ARG A 67 7.53 8.29 -2.56
N ARG A 68 7.26 7.77 -1.36
CA ARG A 68 8.09 7.96 -0.17
C ARG A 68 8.67 6.64 0.30
N GLU A 69 9.96 6.67 0.65
CA GLU A 69 10.66 5.53 1.22
C GLU A 69 11.14 5.90 2.61
N TYR A 70 10.81 5.07 3.59
CA TYR A 70 11.25 5.20 4.97
C TYR A 70 12.24 4.08 5.27
N LYS A 71 13.44 4.45 5.74
CA LYS A 71 14.48 3.52 6.17
C LYS A 71 14.76 3.75 7.65
N SER A 72 14.31 2.81 8.46
CA SER A 72 14.55 2.81 9.91
C SER A 72 15.83 2.03 10.22
N LEU A 73 16.48 2.38 11.32
CA LEU A 73 17.62 1.61 11.80
C LEU A 73 17.14 0.29 12.41
N PRO A 74 17.81 -0.85 12.11
CA PRO A 74 17.48 -2.13 12.71
C PRO A 74 17.86 -2.16 14.20
N SER A 75 17.58 -3.28 14.87
CA SER A 75 18.01 -3.53 16.26
C SER A 75 19.48 -3.12 16.48
N PRO A 76 19.81 -2.38 17.57
CA PRO A 76 19.01 -2.13 18.77
C PRO A 76 18.15 -0.85 18.75
N TYR A 77 18.03 -0.18 17.59
CA TYR A 77 17.28 1.07 17.49
C TYR A 77 15.77 0.83 17.48
N ILE A 78 15.04 1.74 18.10
CA ILE A 78 13.58 1.72 18.10
C ILE A 78 13.09 2.43 16.84
N ALA A 79 12.39 1.70 15.99
CA ALA A 79 11.91 2.21 14.71
C ALA A 79 10.53 2.88 14.85
N TYR A 80 9.60 2.25 15.58
CA TYR A 80 8.21 2.71 15.69
C TYR A 80 7.66 2.50 17.11
N GLY A 81 7.33 3.59 17.80
CA GLY A 81 6.79 3.53 19.16
C GLY A 81 7.79 2.85 20.11
N ASN A 82 7.50 1.62 20.52
CA ASN A 82 8.36 0.78 21.38
C ASN A 82 8.86 -0.49 20.66
N GLN A 83 8.78 -0.54 19.33
CA GLN A 83 9.13 -1.71 18.52
C GLN A 83 10.41 -1.49 17.72
N ILE A 84 11.27 -2.51 17.69
CA ILE A 84 12.33 -2.65 16.71
C ILE A 84 11.71 -3.02 15.35
N CYS A 85 12.37 -2.66 14.26
CA CYS A 85 11.98 -3.14 12.95
C CYS A 85 12.72 -4.43 12.58
N ILE A 86 12.16 -5.18 11.63
CA ILE A 86 12.78 -6.37 11.03
C ILE A 86 13.42 -5.98 9.69
N ASP A 87 14.71 -6.27 9.54
CA ASP A 87 15.48 -6.07 8.31
C ASP A 87 15.67 -7.42 7.61
N ASP A 88 14.58 -7.96 7.08
CA ASP A 88 14.54 -9.23 6.37
C ASP A 88 13.70 -9.06 5.10
N THR A 89 14.26 -9.47 3.95
CA THR A 89 13.58 -9.38 2.66
C THR A 89 12.42 -10.35 2.51
N ASP A 90 12.42 -11.44 3.30
CA ASP A 90 11.35 -12.44 3.28
C ASP A 90 10.23 -12.09 4.28
N TYR A 91 10.41 -11.03 5.07
CA TYR A 91 9.43 -10.57 6.04
C TYR A 91 8.48 -9.53 5.44
N SER A 92 7.17 -9.73 5.67
CA SER A 92 6.12 -8.76 5.37
C SER A 92 5.18 -8.65 6.57
N PHE A 93 4.94 -7.43 7.03
CA PHE A 93 4.01 -7.12 8.11
C PHE A 93 2.59 -7.60 7.78
N VAL A 94 2.19 -7.47 6.50
CA VAL A 94 0.88 -7.93 6.01
C VAL A 94 0.78 -9.45 6.11
N ASP A 95 1.83 -10.17 5.69
CA ASP A 95 1.88 -11.63 5.78
C ASP A 95 1.91 -12.10 7.23
N CYS A 96 2.71 -11.47 8.11
CA CYS A 96 2.73 -11.76 9.55
C CYS A 96 1.33 -11.66 10.17
N LYS A 97 0.62 -10.56 9.90
CA LYS A 97 -0.74 -10.36 10.40
C LYS A 97 -1.74 -11.37 9.81
N SER A 98 -1.63 -11.69 8.52
CA SER A 98 -2.48 -12.67 7.84
C SER A 98 -2.29 -14.08 8.42
N LYS A 99 -1.03 -14.51 8.60
CA LYS A 99 -0.67 -15.80 9.21
C LYS A 99 -1.20 -15.91 10.64
N CYS A 100 -0.92 -14.90 11.48
CA CYS A 100 -1.40 -14.86 12.85
C CYS A 100 -2.93 -14.96 12.94
N PHE A 101 -3.65 -14.19 12.10
CA PHE A 101 -5.10 -14.23 12.09
C PHE A 101 -5.65 -15.60 11.65
N ASN A 102 -5.05 -16.22 10.64
CA ASN A 102 -5.44 -17.57 10.21
C ASN A 102 -5.17 -18.63 11.28
N GLU A 103 -4.06 -18.53 12.01
CA GLU A 103 -3.77 -19.43 13.13
C GLU A 103 -4.80 -19.30 14.26
N MET A 104 -5.20 -18.06 14.58
CA MET A 104 -6.28 -17.82 15.54
C MET A 104 -7.61 -18.42 15.08
N LEU A 105 -8.02 -18.18 13.83
CA LEU A 105 -9.25 -18.73 13.28
C LEU A 105 -9.24 -20.26 13.28
N LYS A 106 -8.09 -20.86 12.95
CA LYS A 106 -7.93 -22.31 12.99
C LYS A 106 -8.11 -22.85 14.39
N LYS A 107 -7.60 -22.15 15.41
CA LYS A 107 -7.74 -22.54 16.82
C LYS A 107 -9.17 -22.42 17.32
N GLU A 108 -9.85 -21.29 17.05
CA GLU A 108 -11.16 -20.99 17.62
C GLU A 108 -12.32 -21.60 16.81
N CYS A 109 -12.18 -21.68 15.49
CA CYS A 109 -13.27 -22.03 14.58
C CYS A 109 -13.00 -23.29 13.76
N SER A 110 -11.82 -23.91 13.88
CA SER A 110 -11.40 -25.08 13.08
C SER A 110 -11.54 -24.86 11.56
N CYS A 111 -11.42 -23.60 11.12
CA CYS A 111 -11.51 -23.21 9.73
C CYS A 111 -10.25 -22.44 9.30
N THR A 112 -10.05 -22.31 7.99
CA THR A 112 -9.00 -21.47 7.42
C THR A 112 -9.68 -20.50 6.47
N MET A 113 -9.34 -19.22 6.56
CA MET A 113 -9.78 -18.29 5.53
C MET A 113 -9.02 -18.59 4.25
N ASN A 114 -9.75 -18.83 3.16
CA ASN A 114 -9.15 -18.79 1.84
C ASN A 114 -8.58 -17.39 1.60
N PRO A 115 -7.41 -17.28 0.96
CA PRO A 115 -6.77 -15.98 0.78
C PRO A 115 -7.62 -15.10 -0.14
N SER A 116 -8.14 -13.98 0.41
CA SER A 116 -8.33 -12.65 -0.21
C SER A 116 -9.59 -11.95 0.33
N PRO A 117 -9.61 -10.62 0.51
CA PRO A 117 -8.52 -9.64 0.38
C PRO A 117 -7.97 -9.24 1.76
N THR A 118 -6.81 -8.61 1.71
CA THR A 118 -6.07 -7.86 2.76
C THR A 118 -6.89 -6.80 3.53
N GLY A 119 -8.21 -6.82 3.40
CA GLY A 119 -9.20 -5.96 4.04
C GLY A 119 -9.70 -6.41 5.43
N ALA A 120 -9.62 -7.70 5.77
CA ALA A 120 -10.29 -8.22 6.98
C ALA A 120 -9.43 -8.22 8.26
N ILE A 121 -8.16 -7.81 8.18
CA ILE A 121 -7.14 -8.14 9.18
C ILE A 121 -7.15 -7.20 10.42
N LEU A 122 -7.90 -6.08 10.40
CA LEU A 122 -7.74 -5.01 11.40
C LEU A 122 -8.54 -5.15 12.70
N GLN A 123 -9.55 -6.02 12.80
CA GLN A 123 -10.25 -6.19 14.08
C GLN A 123 -9.44 -6.98 15.13
N SER A 124 -8.29 -7.58 14.73
CA SER A 124 -7.39 -8.33 15.62
C SER A 124 -6.09 -7.57 15.96
N SER A 125 -6.12 -6.23 15.93
CA SER A 125 -4.92 -5.40 16.12
C SER A 125 -4.24 -5.57 17.48
N THR A 126 -4.95 -6.05 18.50
CA THR A 126 -4.43 -6.27 19.86
C THR A 126 -3.88 -7.68 20.12
N LEU A 127 -4.19 -8.68 19.29
CA LEU A 127 -3.80 -10.07 19.54
C LEU A 127 -2.49 -10.47 18.83
N CYS A 128 -2.21 -9.88 17.66
CA CYS A 128 -1.03 -10.22 16.86
C CYS A 128 0.09 -9.19 17.06
N VAL A 129 1.22 -9.59 17.64
CA VAL A 129 2.44 -8.77 17.71
C VAL A 129 3.27 -9.00 16.44
N CYS A 130 3.20 -8.07 15.49
CA CYS A 130 4.02 -8.06 14.28
C CYS A 130 4.84 -6.77 14.28
N PRO A 131 6.17 -6.84 14.41
CA PRO A 131 7.02 -5.65 14.26
C PRO A 131 7.01 -5.16 12.80
N PRO A 132 7.23 -3.87 12.54
CA PRO A 132 7.27 -3.34 11.18
C PRO A 132 8.59 -3.69 10.46
N GLU A 133 8.58 -3.63 9.13
CA GLU A 133 9.77 -3.72 8.30
C GLU A 133 10.66 -2.49 8.49
N CYS A 134 12.00 -2.65 8.41
CA CYS A 134 12.92 -1.51 8.49
C CYS A 134 12.83 -0.63 7.25
N ARG A 135 12.45 -1.20 6.11
CA ARG A 135 12.22 -0.48 4.86
C ARG A 135 10.73 -0.49 4.52
N VAL A 136 10.11 0.68 4.45
CA VAL A 136 8.70 0.82 4.11
C VAL A 136 8.53 1.78 2.94
N ILE A 137 7.91 1.31 1.86
CA ILE A 137 7.58 2.14 0.70
C ILE A 137 6.10 2.54 0.81
N LYS A 138 5.82 3.84 0.63
CA LYS A 138 4.46 4.37 0.62
C LYS A 138 4.24 5.25 -0.60
N TYR A 139 3.02 5.21 -1.12
CA TYR A 139 2.56 6.12 -2.15
C TYR A 139 1.54 7.07 -1.52
N ASP A 140 1.92 8.33 -1.34
CA ASP A 140 0.93 9.35 -1.01
C ASP A 140 0.04 9.54 -2.23
N GLN A 141 -1.28 9.55 -2.01
CA GLN A 141 -2.28 9.63 -3.07
C GLN A 141 -3.13 10.89 -2.88
N VAL A 142 -3.17 11.75 -3.90
CA VAL A 142 -4.11 12.88 -3.97
C VAL A 142 -5.12 12.58 -5.07
N LEU A 143 -6.40 12.48 -4.68
CA LEU A 143 -7.48 12.12 -5.58
C LEU A 143 -8.25 13.37 -5.99
N SER A 144 -8.54 13.48 -7.28
CA SER A 144 -9.50 14.42 -7.82
C SER A 144 -10.37 13.72 -8.85
N SER A 145 -11.67 14.02 -8.86
CA SER A 145 -12.63 13.34 -9.74
C SER A 145 -13.52 14.35 -10.43
N VAL A 146 -13.80 14.10 -11.70
CA VAL A 146 -14.73 14.90 -12.50
C VAL A 146 -15.87 13.99 -12.94
N ALA A 147 -17.12 14.45 -12.75
CA ALA A 147 -18.29 13.72 -13.20
C ALA A 147 -18.31 13.62 -14.73
N ASN A 148 -18.59 12.43 -15.22
CA ASN A 148 -18.71 12.19 -16.64
C ASN A 148 -20.12 12.58 -17.10
N LYS A 149 -20.23 13.54 -18.01
CA LYS A 149 -21.53 14.11 -18.42
C LYS A 149 -22.31 13.25 -19.42
N ASN A 150 -21.74 12.14 -19.87
CA ASN A 150 -22.37 11.25 -20.83
C ASN A 150 -23.12 10.12 -20.11
N ASP A 151 -24.44 10.03 -20.29
CA ASP A 151 -25.33 9.06 -19.61
C ASP A 151 -24.93 7.59 -19.83
N PHE A 152 -24.39 7.28 -21.01
CA PHE A 152 -23.82 5.96 -21.34
C PHE A 152 -22.61 5.58 -20.48
N GLN A 153 -21.96 6.55 -19.82
CA GLN A 153 -20.73 6.35 -19.07
C GLN A 153 -20.95 6.15 -17.57
N SER A 154 -22.21 6.12 -17.10
CA SER A 154 -22.55 5.88 -15.68
C SER A 154 -22.09 4.51 -15.15
N HIS A 155 -21.85 3.54 -16.04
CA HIS A 155 -21.32 2.21 -15.72
C HIS A 155 -19.81 2.06 -15.96
N TYR A 156 -19.15 3.13 -16.39
CA TYR A 156 -17.73 3.13 -16.68
C TYR A 156 -16.97 4.04 -15.72
N LEU A 157 -15.83 3.53 -15.26
CA LEU A 157 -14.86 4.27 -14.50
C LEU A 157 -13.61 4.47 -15.35
N LYS A 158 -13.14 5.72 -15.40
CA LYS A 158 -11.86 6.07 -16.00
C LYS A 158 -10.92 6.53 -14.90
N ILE A 159 -9.81 5.82 -14.72
CA ILE A 159 -8.78 6.15 -13.75
C ILE A 159 -7.54 6.61 -14.50
N ARG A 160 -6.93 7.70 -14.07
CA ARG A 160 -5.60 8.14 -14.52
C ARG A 160 -4.68 8.25 -13.33
N ILE A 161 -3.60 7.48 -13.33
CA ILE A 161 -2.59 7.52 -12.29
C ILE A 161 -1.35 8.21 -12.87
N TYR A 162 -0.79 9.19 -12.18
CA TYR A 162 0.42 9.90 -12.60
C TYR A 162 1.30 10.28 -11.40
N LEU A 163 2.60 10.38 -11.65
CA LEU A 163 3.57 10.84 -10.64
C LEU A 163 3.51 12.36 -10.53
N LYS A 164 3.45 12.88 -9.30
CA LYS A 164 3.55 14.32 -9.03
C LYS A 164 4.87 14.90 -9.56
N ASP A 165 5.96 14.19 -9.26
CA ASP A 165 7.31 14.47 -9.68
C ASP A 165 8.06 13.15 -9.85
N LEU A 166 9.19 13.18 -10.56
CA LEU A 166 10.07 12.00 -10.74
C LEU A 166 10.97 11.77 -9.50
N SER A 167 10.89 12.64 -8.50
CA SER A 167 11.69 12.51 -7.28
C SER A 167 11.08 11.49 -6.33
N THR A 168 11.94 10.66 -5.75
CA THR A 168 11.58 9.87 -4.58
C THR A 168 12.01 10.63 -3.33
N THR A 169 11.10 10.81 -2.39
CA THR A 169 11.47 11.30 -1.06
C THR A 169 11.95 10.12 -0.21
N VAL A 170 13.24 10.08 0.12
CA VAL A 170 13.80 9.08 1.04
C VAL A 170 14.02 9.71 2.40
N THR A 171 13.42 9.13 3.44
CA THR A 171 13.64 9.51 4.84
C THR A 171 14.41 8.37 5.51
N GLU A 172 15.66 8.63 5.86
CA GLU A 172 16.57 7.65 6.44
C GLU A 172 16.97 8.04 7.86
N GLN A 173 16.87 7.07 8.78
CA GLN A 173 17.41 7.21 10.12
C GLN A 173 18.91 6.94 10.09
N VAL A 174 19.70 7.86 10.65
CA VAL A 174 21.15 7.73 10.77
C VAL A 174 21.55 7.72 12.25
N PRO A 175 22.50 6.85 12.66
CA PRO A 175 23.01 6.85 14.03
C PRO A 175 23.64 8.20 14.33
N LYS A 176 23.42 8.73 15.54
CA LYS A 176 24.01 10.01 15.97
C LYS A 176 25.54 9.92 16.14
N TYR A 177 26.06 8.74 16.47
CA TYR A 177 27.48 8.52 16.70
C TYR A 177 27.91 7.28 15.90
N ASP A 178 28.99 7.41 15.14
CA ASP A 178 29.72 6.22 14.68
C ASP A 178 30.52 5.67 15.87
N GLY A 179 30.58 4.35 16.03
CA GLY A 179 31.29 3.72 17.15
C GLY A 179 32.81 3.94 17.14
N VAL A 180 33.33 4.73 16.18
CA VAL A 180 34.75 4.95 15.94
C VAL A 180 35.24 6.23 16.64
N THR A 181 34.43 7.30 16.68
CA THR A 181 34.81 8.54 17.37
C THR A 181 34.46 8.57 18.86
N SER A 182 33.57 7.71 19.34
CA SER A 182 33.14 7.70 20.75
C SER A 182 34.09 7.03 21.74
N LEU A 183 35.11 6.29 21.26
CA LEU A 183 36.06 5.57 22.12
C LEU A 183 37.42 6.29 22.32
N LEU A 184 37.66 7.39 21.61
CA LEU A 184 38.91 8.17 21.72
C LEU A 184 38.75 9.48 22.52
N GLY A 185 37.63 9.65 23.22
CA GLY A 185 37.40 10.74 24.17
C GLY A 185 37.70 10.34 25.62
N ARG A 186 38.94 9.91 25.92
CA ARG A 186 39.50 9.85 27.28
C ARG A 186 41.00 10.08 27.26
#